data_AF-A0A0R2BR43-F1
#
_entry.id   AF-A0A0R2BR43-F1
#
_cell.length_a   1.000
_cell.length_b   1.000
_cell.length_c   1.000
_cell.angle_alpha   90.00
_cell.angle_beta   90.00
_cell.angle_gamma   90.00
#
_symmetry.space_group_name_H-M   'P 1'
#
loop_
_entity.id
_entity.type
_entity.pdbx_description
1 polymer ?
#
loop_
_entity_poly.entity_id
_entity_poly.type
_entity_poly.pdbx_seq_one_letter_code
_entity_poly.pdbx_strand_id
1 'polypeptide(L)' 'MILYNIRLLPELSGGISAEHGYLEIQAGKIKMVSAAKLTVIPANAINCHGMTLLPGFFDLHTHPELFIVH' A
#
# COMPACT_ATOMS: atom_id res chain seq x y z
N MET A 1 -3.09 -2.17 11.04
CA MET A 1 -2.86 -0.85 10.41
C MET A 1 -3.78 -0.75 9.20
N ILE A 2 -4.35 0.43 8.94
CA ILE A 2 -5.17 0.67 7.76
C ILE A 2 -4.56 1.81 6.95
N LEU A 3 -4.38 1.60 5.64
CA LEU A 3 -4.11 2.64 4.66
C LEU A 3 -5.41 2.88 3.89
N TYR A 4 -5.89 4.11 3.81
CA TYR A 4 -7.16 4.42 3.13
C TYR A 4 -7.03 5.62 2.22
N ASN A 5 -8.02 5.82 1.34
CA ASN A 5 -7.96 6.82 0.29
C ASN A 5 -6.74 6.58 -0.61
N ILE A 6 -6.61 5.32 -1.04
CA ILE A 6 -5.56 4.84 -1.96
C ILE A 6 -6.18 4.52 -3.32
N ARG A 7 -5.44 4.83 -4.37
CA ARG A 7 -5.73 4.32 -5.71
C ARG A 7 -5.17 2.90 -5.84
N LEU A 8 -6.03 1.98 -6.27
CA LEU A 8 -5.73 0.56 -6.47
C LEU A 8 -5.72 0.26 -7.97
N LEU A 9 -4.59 -0.28 -8.44
CA LEU A 9 -4.47 -0.79 -9.81
C LEU A 9 -4.81 -2.29 -9.81
N PRO A 10 -5.72 -2.76 -10.68
CA PRO A 10 -6.18 -4.15 -10.65
C PRO A 10 -5.05 -5.16 -10.86
N GLU A 11 -4.05 -4.83 -11.66
CA GLU A 11 -2.86 -5.66 -11.93
C GLU A 11 -2.00 -5.87 -10.68
N LEU A 12 -2.08 -4.97 -9.70
CA LEU A 12 -1.28 -4.96 -8.48
C LEU A 12 -2.11 -5.22 -7.21
N SER A 13 -3.43 -5.38 -7.35
CA SER A 13 -4.39 -5.39 -6.23
C SER A 13 -5.33 -6.59 -6.28
N GLY A 14 -4.89 -7.71 -6.88
CA GLY A 14 -5.71 -8.93 -6.97
C GLY A 14 -6.98 -8.76 -7.82
N GLY A 15 -6.92 -7.93 -8.87
CA GLY A 15 -8.04 -7.64 -9.76
C GLY A 15 -8.94 -6.48 -9.29
N ILE A 16 -8.64 -5.84 -8.16
CA ILE A 16 -9.45 -4.75 -7.62
C ILE A 16 -8.99 -3.40 -8.18
N SER A 17 -9.91 -2.66 -8.80
CA SER A 17 -9.70 -1.28 -9.24
C SER A 17 -10.51 -0.31 -8.37
N ALA A 18 -9.87 0.76 -7.89
CA ALA A 18 -10.52 1.81 -7.12
C ALA A 18 -9.71 3.10 -7.12
N GLU A 19 -10.37 4.26 -7.15
CA GLU A 19 -9.71 5.56 -6.91
C GLU A 19 -9.64 5.92 -5.41
N HIS A 20 -10.52 5.32 -4.59
CA HIS A 20 -10.61 5.56 -3.14
C HIS A 20 -10.81 4.25 -2.36
N GLY A 21 -9.87 3.33 -2.45
CA GLY A 21 -9.86 2.06 -1.72
C GLY A 21 -9.20 2.13 -0.35
N TYR A 22 -9.06 0.96 0.28
CA TYR A 22 -8.25 0.77 1.48
C TYR A 22 -7.56 -0.60 1.54
N LEU A 23 -6.51 -0.67 2.35
CA LEU A 23 -5.71 -1.85 2.66
C LEU A 23 -5.69 -2.03 4.19
N GLU A 24 -5.98 -3.24 4.66
CA GLU A 24 -5.79 -3.62 6.06
C GLU A 24 -4.57 -4.55 6.19
N ILE A 25 -3.66 -4.18 7.10
CA ILE A 25 -2.47 -4.95 7.46
C ILE A 25 -2.62 -5.44 8.90
N GLN A 26 -2.49 -6.75 9.10
CA GLN A 26 -2.50 -7.40 10.41
C GLN A 26 -1.29 -8.33 10.54
N ALA A 27 -0.54 -8.19 11.65
CA ALA A 27 0.66 -9.00 11.91
C ALA A 27 1.66 -9.03 10.74
N GLY A 28 1.90 -7.87 10.12
CA GLY A 28 2.82 -7.73 8.98
C GLY A 28 2.32 -8.30 7.65
N LYS A 29 1.09 -8.82 7.59
CA LYS A 29 0.49 -9.40 6.38
C LYS A 29 -0.67 -8.55 5.88
N ILE A 30 -0.87 -8.54 4.57
CA ILE A 30 -2.09 -8.02 3.96
C ILE A 30 -3.23 -8.94 4.39
N LYS A 31 -4.19 -8.39 5.12
CA LYS A 31 -5.41 -9.08 5.54
C LYS A 31 -6.53 -8.86 4.53
N MET A 32 -6.63 -7.64 4.00
CA MET A 32 -7.70 -7.25 3.08
C MET A 32 -7.26 -6.10 2.18
N VAL A 33 -7.69 -6.17 0.92
CA VAL A 33 -7.68 -5.09 -0.06
C VAL A 33 -9.14 -4.88 -0.46
N SER A 34 -9.62 -3.64 -0.50
CA SER A 34 -11.03 -3.40 -0.83
C SER A 34 -11.25 -2.03 -1.50
N ALA A 35 -12.20 -2.01 -2.43
CA ALA A 35 -12.74 -0.80 -3.04
C ALA A 35 -13.89 -0.19 -2.21
N ALA A 36 -14.33 -0.85 -1.14
CA ALA A 36 -15.44 -0.37 -0.32
C ALA A 36 -15.03 0.86 0.50
N LYS A 37 -15.99 1.77 0.72
CA LYS A 37 -15.79 2.90 1.62
C LYS A 37 -15.74 2.41 3.07
N LEU A 38 -14.74 2.84 3.83
CA LEU A 38 -14.71 2.63 5.28
C LEU A 38 -15.87 3.38 5.94
N THR A 39 -16.67 2.68 6.74
CA THR A 39 -17.74 3.27 7.54
C THR A 39 -17.22 3.93 8.82
N VAL A 40 -16.13 3.40 9.37
CA VAL A 40 -15.41 3.96 10.52
C VAL A 40 -13.93 4.01 10.18
N ILE A 41 -13.30 5.15 10.41
CA ILE A 41 -11.85 5.34 10.22
C ILE A 41 -11.18 5.22 11.59
N PRO A 42 -10.37 4.18 11.83
CA PRO A 42 -9.62 4.06 13.09
C PRO A 42 -8.65 5.23 13.30
N ALA A 43 -8.40 5.61 14.55
CA ALA A 43 -7.50 6.72 14.87
C ALA A 43 -6.06 6.53 14.39
N ASN A 44 -5.62 5.27 14.20
CA ASN A 44 -4.30 4.92 13.69
C ASN A 44 -4.31 4.59 12.18
N ALA A 45 -5.39 4.90 11.47
CA ALA A 45 -5.43 4.77 10.02
C ALA A 45 -4.66 5.91 9.35
N ILE A 46 -4.01 5.60 8.24
CA ILE A 46 -3.22 6.56 7.47
C ILE A 46 -4.03 6.95 6.23
N ASN A 47 -4.31 8.24 6.11
CA ASN A 47 -4.88 8.81 4.89
C ASN A 47 -3.78 8.94 3.84
N CYS A 48 -3.93 8.25 2.71
CA CYS A 48 -2.97 8.29 1.63
C CYS A 48 -3.32 9.34 0.55
N HIS A 49 -4.33 10.18 0.78
CA HIS A 49 -4.62 11.36 -0.04
C HIS A 49 -4.74 11.10 -1.56
N GLY A 50 -5.23 9.93 -1.97
CA GLY A 50 -5.39 9.54 -3.37
C GLY A 50 -4.12 9.00 -4.03
N MET A 51 -3.04 8.78 -3.27
CA MET A 51 -1.81 8.16 -3.79
C MET A 51 -2.06 6.75 -4.30
N THR A 52 -1.28 6.32 -5.29
CA THR A 52 -1.33 4.95 -5.81
C THR A 52 -0.59 4.00 -4.88
N LEU A 53 -1.27 2.95 -4.43
CA LEU A 53 -0.64 1.87 -3.68
C LEU A 53 0.09 0.95 -4.66
N LEU A 54 1.39 0.77 -4.44
CA LEU A 54 2.23 -0.17 -5.17
C LEU A 54 2.83 -1.19 -4.19
N PRO A 55 3.11 -2.43 -4.62
CA PRO A 55 4.07 -3.27 -3.94
C PRO A 55 5.40 -2.53 -3.78
N GLY A 56 6.09 -2.75 -2.67
CA GLY A 56 7.46 -2.26 -2.52
C GLY A 56 8.31 -2.78 -3.68
N PHE A 57 9.13 -1.90 -4.27
CA PHE A 57 10.00 -2.29 -5.37
C PHE A 57 11.10 -3.24 -4.88
N PHE A 58 11.37 -4.26 -5.68
CA PHE A 58 12.49 -5.16 -5.48
C PHE A 58 13.64 -4.70 -6.37
N ASP A 59 14.72 -4.24 -5.75
CA ASP A 59 15.98 -4.03 -6.45
C ASP A 59 16.68 -5.38 -6.62
N LEU A 60 16.79 -5.84 -7.87
CA LEU A 60 17.36 -7.13 -8.21
C LEU A 60 18.89 -7.08 -8.37
N HIS A 61 19.47 -5.89 -8.51
CA HIS A 61 20.88 -5.76 -8.77
C HIS A 61 21.43 -4.44 -8.21
N THR A 62 22.04 -4.58 -7.04
CA THR A 62 22.70 -3.49 -6.34
C THR A 62 24.10 -3.90 -5.94
N HIS A 63 24.99 -2.93 -5.82
CA HIS A 63 26.36 -3.07 -5.30
C HIS A 63 26.45 -2.27 -4.00
N PRO A 64 25.96 -2.80 -2.86
CA PRO A 64 25.84 -2.07 -1.59
C PRO A 64 27.18 -1.47 -1.10
N GLU A 65 28.28 -2.17 -1.37
CA GLU A 65 29.63 -1.79 -1.03
C GLU A 65 30.09 -0.48 -1.70
N LEU A 66 29.49 -0.11 -2.83
CA LEU A 66 29.83 1.11 -3.56
C LEU A 66 29.09 2.35 -3.01
N PHE A 67 28.17 2.19 -2.06
CA PHE A 67 27.44 3.31 -1.44
C PHE A 67 28.15 3.89 -0.20
N ILE A 68 29.32 3.38 0.18
CA ILE A 68 30.12 3.96 1.27
C ILE A 68 30.84 5.20 0.74
N VAL A 69 30.20 6.36 0.92
CA VAL A 69 30.84 7.68 0.74
C VAL A 69 31.72 7.93 1.97
N HIS A 70 33.03 8.13 1.77
CA HIS A 70 33.94 8.62 2.82
C HIS A 70 33.69 10.10 3.10
#